data_AF-D6RNH9-F1
#
_entry.id   AF-D6RNH9-F1
#
_cell.length_a   1.000
_cell.length_b   1.000
_cell.length_c   1.000
_cell.angle_alpha   90.00
_cell.angle_beta   90.00
_cell.angle_gamma   90.00
#
_symmetry.space_group_name_H-M   'P 1'
#
loop_
_entity.id
_entity.type
_entity.pdbx_description
1 polymer ?
#
loop_
_entity_poly.entity_id
_entity_poly.type
_entity_poly.pdbx_seq_one_letter_code
_entity_poly.pdbx_strand_id
1 'polypeptide(L)'
;MSTSFMDMTWQYNNPSNPADAKIGPQTYDNHLYYSFGGVTDPNEEAYMTHICNLDRIEKAGALRNTPLWFGEWSLATQFGASDEFLHKWADAQKLAYSKSAGWIFWNFKIELSSRSGNTARQWSYMEGIRRGYFTKDPSKLNNPRVCDPYIRK
;
A
#
# COMPACT_ATOMS: atom_id res chain seq x y z
N MET A 1 -11.22 1.51 22.59
CA MET A 1 -10.27 2.51 22.06
C MET A 1 -8.91 1.83 22.00
N SER A 2 -8.19 1.96 20.89
CA SER A 2 -6.86 1.35 20.69
C SER A 2 -5.83 2.44 20.40
N THR A 3 -4.58 2.23 20.80
CA THR A 3 -3.46 3.10 20.43
C THR A 3 -2.79 2.57 19.17
N SER A 4 -2.52 3.44 18.19
CA SER A 4 -1.82 3.06 16.96
C SER A 4 -0.33 3.41 17.04
N PHE A 5 0.53 2.52 16.55
CA PHE A 5 1.97 2.70 16.46
C PHE A 5 2.46 2.34 15.06
N MET A 6 3.56 2.93 14.60
CA MET A 6 4.30 2.35 13.47
C MET A 6 4.74 0.93 13.83
N ASP A 7 4.60 -0.01 12.91
CA ASP A 7 5.08 -1.36 13.11
C ASP A 7 6.62 -1.39 13.19
N MET A 8 7.16 -2.39 13.89
CA MET A 8 8.60 -2.47 14.15
C MET A 8 9.42 -2.58 12.87
N THR A 9 8.88 -3.13 11.78
CA THR A 9 9.64 -3.28 10.52
C THR A 9 9.99 -1.95 9.86
N TRP A 10 9.35 -0.86 10.28
CA TRP A 10 9.66 0.52 9.87
C TRP A 10 10.79 1.19 10.67
N GLN A 11 11.19 0.60 11.80
CA GLN A 11 12.20 1.21 12.66
C GLN A 11 13.62 0.76 12.28
N TYR A 12 14.59 1.67 12.41
CA TYR A 12 16.00 1.39 12.13
C TYR A 12 16.81 1.20 13.43
N ASN A 13 17.73 0.22 13.43
CA ASN A 13 18.76 -0.05 14.45
C ASN A 13 18.27 -0.32 15.89
N ASN A 14 18.19 -1.61 16.27
CA ASN A 14 17.79 -2.11 17.59
C ASN A 14 16.49 -1.48 18.14
N PRO A 15 15.36 -1.63 17.42
CA PRO A 15 14.14 -0.92 17.76
C PRO A 15 13.41 -1.53 18.96
N SER A 16 12.88 -0.66 19.82
CA SER A 16 11.93 -1.06 20.86
C SER A 16 10.60 -1.49 20.22
N ASN A 17 10.01 -2.60 20.69
CA ASN A 17 8.68 -2.99 20.24
C ASN A 17 7.59 -2.33 21.10
N PRO A 18 6.67 -1.55 20.52
CA PRO A 18 5.48 -1.11 21.26
C PRO A 18 4.65 -2.29 21.81
N ALA A 19 4.70 -3.45 21.13
CA ALA A 19 4.05 -4.67 21.58
C ALA A 19 4.61 -5.22 22.90
N ASP A 20 5.84 -4.86 23.28
CA ASP A 20 6.45 -5.30 24.55
C ASP A 20 5.91 -4.53 25.75
N ALA A 21 5.47 -3.29 25.56
CA ALA A 21 4.87 -2.50 26.63
C ALA A 21 3.50 -3.05 27.07
N LYS A 22 2.75 -3.68 26.16
CA LYS A 22 1.44 -4.32 26.41
C LYS A 22 0.41 -3.45 27.16
N ILE A 23 0.43 -2.14 26.95
CA ILE A 23 -0.50 -1.22 27.60
C ILE A 23 -1.77 -1.09 26.76
N GLY A 24 -2.79 -1.88 27.09
CA GLY A 24 -4.10 -1.87 26.42
C GLY A 24 -4.09 -2.37 24.97
N PRO A 25 -5.22 -2.28 24.26
CA PRO A 25 -5.32 -2.66 22.86
C PRO A 25 -4.43 -1.79 21.97
N GLN A 26 -3.65 -2.42 21.10
CA GLN A 26 -2.74 -1.75 20.17
C GLN A 26 -3.08 -2.14 18.72
N THR A 27 -2.84 -1.21 17.81
CA THR A 27 -2.85 -1.44 16.35
C THR A 27 -1.53 -0.97 15.77
N TYR A 28 -1.15 -1.53 14.63
CA TYR A 28 0.14 -1.22 14.01
C TYR A 28 -0.06 -0.68 12.61
N ASP A 29 0.81 0.22 12.20
CA ASP A 29 0.73 0.94 10.94
C ASP A 29 2.00 0.71 10.11
N ASN A 30 1.82 0.37 8.85
CA ASN A 30 2.87 0.18 7.87
C ASN A 30 2.60 1.10 6.68
N HIS A 31 3.59 1.90 6.30
CA HIS A 31 3.54 2.62 5.03
C HIS A 31 4.23 1.79 3.95
N LEU A 32 3.74 1.81 2.71
CA LEU A 32 4.43 1.17 1.60
C LEU A 32 4.34 2.03 0.34
N TYR A 33 5.46 2.66 0.02
CA TYR A 33 5.64 3.47 -1.17
C TYR A 33 6.71 2.86 -2.07
N TYR A 34 6.38 2.69 -3.35
CA TYR A 34 7.35 2.27 -4.35
C TYR A 34 8.00 3.45 -5.07
N SER A 35 7.70 4.69 -4.69
CA SER A 35 8.21 5.92 -5.31
C SER A 35 9.57 6.39 -4.76
N PHE A 36 10.06 5.80 -3.67
CA PHE A 36 11.26 6.28 -2.95
C PHE A 36 12.46 5.32 -3.00
N GLY A 37 12.41 4.26 -3.81
CA GLY A 37 13.49 3.28 -3.91
C GLY A 37 13.41 2.16 -2.86
N GLY A 38 14.31 1.19 -2.97
CA GLY A 38 14.59 0.19 -1.93
C GLY A 38 13.58 -0.96 -1.76
N VAL A 39 12.45 -0.95 -2.47
CA VAL A 39 11.46 -2.05 -2.40
C VAL A 39 11.77 -3.16 -3.40
N THR A 40 11.92 -2.79 -4.68
CA THR A 40 12.24 -3.68 -5.80
C THR A 40 12.65 -2.84 -7.01
N ASP A 41 13.04 -3.49 -8.12
CA ASP A 41 13.46 -2.81 -9.35
C ASP A 41 12.33 -1.95 -9.94
N PRO A 42 12.62 -0.75 -10.50
CA PRO A 42 11.61 0.22 -10.93
C PRO A 42 11.01 -0.14 -12.30
N ASN A 43 10.30 -1.27 -12.38
CA ASN A 43 9.56 -1.69 -13.58
C ASN A 43 8.24 -2.41 -13.20
N GLU A 44 7.35 -2.55 -14.18
CA GLU A 44 6.02 -3.12 -13.98
C GLU A 44 6.05 -4.56 -13.45
N GLU A 45 6.92 -5.42 -14.01
CA GLU A 45 6.97 -6.84 -13.64
C GLU A 45 7.49 -7.03 -12.21
N ALA A 46 8.55 -6.32 -11.84
CA ALA A 46 9.11 -6.35 -10.50
C ALA A 46 8.10 -5.86 -9.44
N TYR A 47 7.38 -4.77 -9.72
CA TYR A 47 6.38 -4.21 -8.80
C TYR A 47 5.22 -5.20 -8.58
N MET A 48 4.70 -5.77 -9.66
CA MET A 48 3.60 -6.74 -9.60
C MET A 48 4.04 -8.04 -8.90
N THR A 49 5.24 -8.54 -9.22
CA THR A 49 5.80 -9.74 -8.57
C THR A 49 5.98 -9.49 -7.08
N HIS A 50 6.53 -8.35 -6.69
CA HIS A 50 6.75 -8.03 -5.28
C HIS A 50 5.42 -7.86 -4.51
N ILE A 51 4.47 -7.05 -5.01
CA ILE A 51 3.21 -6.81 -4.27
C ILE A 51 2.35 -8.08 -4.14
N CYS A 52 2.34 -8.93 -5.16
CA CYS A 52 1.52 -10.14 -5.14
C CYS A 52 2.10 -11.24 -4.24
N ASN A 53 3.39 -11.14 -3.89
CA ASN A 53 4.08 -12.02 -2.95
C ASN A 53 4.54 -11.27 -1.69
N LEU A 54 3.87 -10.16 -1.33
CA LEU A 54 4.22 -9.32 -0.19
C LEU A 54 4.17 -10.12 1.13
N ASP A 55 5.27 -10.10 1.89
CA ASP A 55 5.43 -10.85 3.15
C ASP A 55 5.40 -9.97 4.42
N ARG A 56 4.98 -8.70 4.27
CA ARG A 56 5.00 -7.72 5.37
C ARG A 56 4.04 -8.06 6.49
N ILE A 57 2.88 -8.64 6.16
CA ILE A 57 1.86 -9.00 7.15
C ILE A 57 2.38 -10.13 8.04
N GLU A 58 2.98 -11.15 7.42
CA GLU A 58 3.59 -12.30 8.10
C GLU A 58 4.77 -11.84 8.98
N LYS A 59 5.65 -10.98 8.44
CA LYS A 59 6.78 -10.40 9.20
C LYS A 59 6.32 -9.58 10.40
N ALA A 60 5.32 -8.70 10.24
CA ALA A 60 4.75 -7.93 11.34
C ALA A 60 4.09 -8.85 12.39
N GLY A 61 3.36 -9.87 11.94
CA GLY A 61 2.76 -10.89 12.80
C GLY A 61 3.80 -11.64 13.65
N ALA A 62 4.93 -12.04 13.06
CA ALA A 62 6.04 -12.69 13.77
C ALA A 62 6.64 -11.81 14.88
N LEU A 63 6.52 -10.48 14.77
CA LEU A 63 6.96 -9.49 15.75
C LEU A 63 5.84 -9.05 16.71
N ARG A 64 4.68 -9.69 16.68
CA ARG A 64 3.46 -9.34 17.45
C ARG A 64 2.92 -7.94 17.12
N ASN A 65 3.14 -7.47 15.90
CA ASN A 65 2.57 -6.23 15.39
C ASN A 65 1.29 -6.50 14.60
N THR A 66 0.26 -7.01 15.29
CA THR A 66 -1.07 -7.31 14.74
C THR A 66 -2.17 -6.78 15.67
N PRO A 67 -3.30 -6.24 15.14
CA PRO A 67 -3.61 -6.05 13.73
C PRO A 67 -2.76 -4.96 13.06
N LEU A 68 -2.36 -5.22 11.81
CA LEU A 68 -1.59 -4.30 10.98
C LEU A 68 -2.50 -3.59 9.96
N TRP A 69 -2.33 -2.28 9.82
CA TRP A 69 -2.95 -1.45 8.79
C TRP A 69 -1.87 -0.99 7.81
N PHE A 70 -2.21 -0.91 6.53
CA PHE A 70 -1.41 -0.16 5.57
C PHE A 70 -1.89 1.29 5.56
N GLY A 71 -1.44 2.10 6.53
CA GLY A 71 -1.98 3.44 6.80
C GLY A 71 -1.57 4.49 5.77
N GLU A 72 -0.52 4.24 4.98
CA GLU A 72 -0.23 5.06 3.82
C GLU A 72 0.38 4.27 2.66
N TRP A 73 -0.12 4.57 1.47
CA TRP A 73 0.38 4.09 0.19
C TRP A 73 -0.20 4.94 -0.94
N SER A 74 0.38 4.86 -2.14
CA SER A 74 -0.13 5.56 -3.32
C SER A 74 0.07 4.71 -4.59
N LEU A 75 -0.36 5.23 -5.76
CA LEU A 75 -0.08 4.59 -7.05
C LEU A 75 1.25 5.07 -7.67
N ALA A 76 2.04 5.84 -6.92
CA ALA A 76 3.27 6.44 -7.44
C ALA A 76 4.36 5.40 -7.67
N THR A 77 5.08 5.58 -8.78
CA THR A 77 6.11 4.67 -9.29
C THR A 77 7.40 5.43 -9.53
N GLN A 78 8.54 4.72 -9.59
CA GLN A 78 9.82 5.31 -10.01
C GLN A 78 10.05 5.27 -11.53
N PHE A 79 9.03 4.86 -12.29
CA PHE A 79 9.03 4.80 -13.74
C PHE A 79 7.76 5.46 -14.29
N GLY A 80 7.77 5.79 -15.58
CA GLY A 80 6.61 6.35 -16.28
C GLY A 80 5.51 5.30 -16.47
N ALA A 81 4.66 5.12 -15.46
CA ALA A 81 3.57 4.16 -15.49
C ALA A 81 2.44 4.59 -16.44
N SER A 82 1.95 3.66 -17.27
CA SER A 82 0.75 3.84 -18.11
C SER A 82 -0.55 3.79 -17.31
N ASP A 83 -1.65 4.32 -17.85
CA ASP A 83 -2.97 4.25 -17.19
C ASP A 83 -3.44 2.78 -17.04
N GLU A 84 -3.11 1.93 -18.02
CA GLU A 84 -3.35 0.48 -17.97
C GLU A 84 -2.59 -0.17 -16.81
N PHE A 85 -1.32 0.18 -16.62
CA PHE A 85 -0.56 -0.30 -15.47
C PHE A 85 -1.17 0.18 -14.15
N LEU A 86 -1.53 1.46 -14.04
CA LEU A 86 -2.11 1.98 -12.79
C LEU A 86 -3.45 1.32 -12.44
N HIS A 87 -4.24 0.92 -13.44
CA HIS A 87 -5.47 0.18 -13.22
C HIS A 87 -5.21 -1.19 -12.57
N LYS A 88 -4.28 -1.99 -13.11
CA LYS A 88 -3.91 -3.29 -12.50
C LYS A 88 -3.15 -3.11 -11.17
N TRP A 89 -2.30 -2.09 -11.08
CA TRP A 89 -1.49 -1.80 -9.90
C TRP A 89 -2.33 -1.41 -8.69
N ALA A 90 -3.39 -0.64 -8.90
CA ALA A 90 -4.36 -0.28 -7.88
C ALA A 90 -5.02 -1.51 -7.24
N ASP A 91 -5.49 -2.46 -8.06
CA ASP A 91 -6.11 -3.68 -7.55
C ASP A 91 -5.10 -4.59 -6.85
N ALA A 92 -3.88 -4.72 -7.37
CA ALA A 92 -2.86 -5.57 -6.76
C ALA A 92 -2.46 -5.09 -5.37
N GLN A 93 -2.27 -3.77 -5.19
CA GLN A 93 -2.03 -3.17 -3.89
C GLN A 93 -3.20 -3.35 -2.94
N LYS A 94 -4.44 -3.03 -3.37
CA LYS A 94 -5.63 -3.24 -2.55
C LYS A 94 -5.79 -4.70 -2.13
N LEU A 95 -5.60 -5.64 -3.06
CA LEU A 95 -5.71 -7.07 -2.81
C LEU A 95 -4.68 -7.52 -1.76
N ALA A 96 -3.43 -7.07 -1.86
CA ALA A 96 -2.39 -7.38 -0.88
C ALA A 96 -2.72 -6.79 0.49
N TYR A 97 -3.06 -5.50 0.56
CA TYR A 97 -3.28 -4.79 1.82
C TYR A 97 -4.57 -5.21 2.53
N SER A 98 -5.59 -5.62 1.78
CA SER A 98 -6.84 -6.18 2.32
C SER A 98 -6.69 -7.58 2.94
N LYS A 99 -5.52 -8.24 2.82
CA LYS A 99 -5.21 -9.44 3.62
C LYS A 99 -4.92 -9.11 5.09
N SER A 100 -4.64 -7.84 5.40
CA SER A 100 -4.43 -7.35 6.76
C SER A 100 -5.72 -6.73 7.33
N ALA A 101 -5.63 -5.89 8.37
CA ALA A 101 -6.80 -5.21 8.94
C ALA A 101 -7.44 -4.17 8.00
N GLY A 102 -6.69 -3.70 7.00
CA GLY A 102 -7.16 -2.79 5.96
C GLY A 102 -6.08 -1.83 5.51
N TRP A 103 -6.49 -0.76 4.83
CA TRP A 103 -5.61 0.22 4.23
C TRP A 103 -6.22 1.62 4.19
N ILE A 104 -5.36 2.63 4.12
CA ILE A 104 -5.73 4.05 3.97
C ILE A 104 -4.85 4.62 2.84
N PHE A 105 -5.50 5.11 1.78
CA PHE A 105 -4.79 5.66 0.62
C PHE A 105 -4.31 7.09 0.89
N TRP A 106 -3.04 7.36 0.61
CA TRP A 106 -2.46 8.70 0.68
C TRP A 106 -2.49 9.39 -0.70
N ASN A 107 -3.37 10.36 -0.95
CA ASN A 107 -4.36 10.98 -0.07
C ASN A 107 -5.77 10.99 -0.68
N PHE A 108 -6.74 11.55 0.06
CA PHE A 108 -8.12 11.67 -0.43
C PHE A 108 -8.24 12.47 -1.73
N LYS A 109 -7.64 13.67 -1.78
CA LYS A 109 -7.70 14.56 -2.94
C LYS A 109 -6.48 15.48 -3.04
N ILE A 110 -6.03 15.70 -4.27
CA ILE A 110 -5.13 16.78 -4.66
C ILE A 110 -5.87 17.75 -5.58
N GLU A 111 -5.54 19.04 -5.49
CA GLU A 111 -6.02 20.05 -6.43
C GLU A 111 -5.63 19.68 -7.88
N LEU A 112 -6.52 19.96 -8.83
CA LEU A 112 -6.22 19.84 -10.25
C LEU A 112 -5.87 21.22 -10.80
N SER A 113 -4.59 21.54 -10.86
CA SER A 113 -4.08 22.80 -11.40
C SER A 113 -2.82 22.58 -12.24
N SER A 114 -2.44 23.60 -13.01
CA SER A 114 -1.16 23.61 -13.73
C SER A 114 0.02 23.43 -12.78
N ARG A 115 -0.06 23.97 -11.55
CA ARG A 115 0.99 23.86 -10.53
C ARG A 115 1.14 22.45 -9.99
N SER A 116 0.06 21.73 -9.75
CA SER A 116 0.10 20.33 -9.30
C SER A 116 0.51 19.36 -10.41
N GLY A 117 0.50 19.81 -11.67
CA GLY A 117 0.80 19.00 -12.84
C GLY A 117 0.00 17.70 -12.84
N ASN A 118 0.69 16.58 -13.08
CA ASN A 118 0.08 15.26 -13.12
C ASN A 118 0.11 14.51 -11.77
N THR A 119 0.44 15.20 -10.66
CA THR A 119 0.60 14.56 -9.33
C THR A 119 -0.66 13.83 -8.89
N ALA A 120 -1.83 14.43 -9.13
CA ALA A 120 -3.12 13.84 -8.75
C ALA A 120 -3.36 12.45 -9.37
N ARG A 121 -2.79 12.17 -10.55
CA ARG A 121 -2.97 10.88 -11.23
C ARG A 121 -2.54 9.68 -10.37
N GLN A 122 -1.54 9.85 -9.52
CA GLN A 122 -1.00 8.76 -8.69
C GLN A 122 -1.16 8.96 -7.18
N TRP A 123 -1.46 10.20 -6.75
CA TRP A 123 -1.50 10.57 -5.32
C TRP A 123 -2.87 11.06 -4.84
N SER A 124 -3.89 11.11 -5.70
CA SER A 124 -5.26 11.51 -5.34
C SER A 124 -6.23 10.35 -5.52
N TYR A 125 -6.80 9.85 -4.44
CA TYR A 125 -7.76 8.74 -4.45
C TYR A 125 -8.96 9.04 -5.35
N MET A 126 -9.52 10.25 -5.23
CA MET A 126 -10.67 10.68 -6.02
C MET A 126 -10.35 10.78 -7.52
N GLU A 127 -9.12 11.12 -7.88
CA GLU A 127 -8.68 11.10 -9.28
C GLU A 127 -8.53 9.66 -9.79
N GLY A 128 -8.04 8.75 -8.94
CA GLY A 128 -8.02 7.32 -9.24
C GLY A 128 -9.41 6.72 -9.49
N ILE A 129 -10.43 7.12 -8.70
CA ILE A 129 -11.83 6.75 -8.97
C ILE A 129 -12.30 7.33 -10.31
N ARG A 130 -12.04 8.62 -10.57
CA ARG A 130 -12.48 9.30 -11.81
C ARG A 130 -11.87 8.64 -13.06
N ARG A 131 -10.63 8.19 -12.98
CA ARG A 131 -9.91 7.48 -14.05
C ARG A 131 -10.22 5.99 -14.13
N GLY A 132 -10.98 5.46 -13.19
CA GLY A 132 -11.33 4.05 -13.12
C GLY A 132 -10.23 3.13 -12.60
N TYR A 133 -9.14 3.66 -12.03
CA TYR A 133 -8.15 2.82 -11.33
C TYR A 133 -8.76 2.16 -10.09
N PHE A 134 -9.66 2.87 -9.43
CA PHE A 134 -10.42 2.37 -8.29
C PHE A 134 -11.92 2.27 -8.62
N THR A 135 -12.56 1.27 -8.04
CA THR A 135 -14.02 1.16 -7.98
C THR A 135 -14.61 2.21 -7.02
N LYS A 136 -15.87 2.62 -7.24
CA LYS A 136 -16.59 3.52 -6.31
C LYS A 136 -16.82 2.89 -4.92
N ASP A 137 -17.07 1.58 -4.89
CA ASP A 137 -17.07 0.80 -3.66
C ASP A 137 -15.62 0.38 -3.34
N PRO A 138 -15.00 0.91 -2.27
CA PRO A 138 -13.60 0.62 -1.95
C PRO A 138 -13.36 -0.86 -1.62
N SER A 139 -14.39 -1.62 -1.23
CA SER A 139 -14.28 -3.06 -0.94
C SER A 139 -14.15 -3.95 -2.19
N LYS A 140 -14.43 -3.40 -3.38
CA LYS A 140 -14.37 -4.13 -4.65
C LYS A 140 -13.04 -3.93 -5.36
N LEU A 141 -12.66 -4.91 -6.17
CA LEU A 141 -11.54 -4.83 -7.11
C LEU A 141 -12.14 -4.79 -8.52
N ASN A 142 -11.45 -4.16 -9.48
CA ASN A 142 -11.84 -4.30 -10.89
C ASN A 142 -11.53 -5.72 -11.38
N ASN A 143 -10.39 -6.29 -10.97
CA ASN A 143 -9.98 -7.65 -11.24
C ASN A 143 -9.49 -8.38 -9.97
N PRO A 144 -10.30 -9.25 -9.35
CA PRO A 144 -9.89 -10.04 -8.19
C PRO A 144 -8.76 -11.06 -8.44
N ARG A 145 -8.46 -11.37 -9.72
CA ARG A 145 -7.41 -12.31 -10.15
C ARG A 145 -6.17 -11.61 -10.71
N VAL A 146 -5.99 -10.32 -10.41
CA VAL A 146 -4.88 -9.51 -10.91
C VAL A 146 -3.49 -10.06 -10.55
N CYS A 147 -3.39 -10.82 -9.44
CA CYS A 147 -2.14 -11.41 -8.97
C CYS A 147 -1.85 -12.82 -9.49
N ASP A 148 -2.81 -13.50 -10.12
CA ASP A 148 -2.63 -14.89 -10.58
C ASP A 148 -1.37 -15.10 -11.45
N PRO A 149 -0.98 -14.18 -12.36
CA PRO A 149 0.23 -14.36 -13.17
C PRO A 149 1.56 -14.20 -12.44
N TYR A 150 1.53 -13.71 -11.19
CA TYR A 150 2.72 -13.27 -10.44
C TYR A 150 2.99 -14.12 -9.19
N ILE A 151 2.02 -14.92 -8.75
CA ILE A 151 2.16 -15.80 -7.59
C ILE A 151 3.04 -17.00 -7.98
N ARG A 152 4.12 -17.27 -7.23
CA ARG A 152 5.11 -18.35 -7.45
C ARG A 152 6.06 -18.20 -8.65
N LYS A 153 6.32 -16.97 -9.10
CA LYS A 153 7.53 -16.68 -9.88
C LYS A 153 8.74 -16.49 -8.97
#